data_AF-A0A510UVJ3-F1
#
_entry.id   AF-A0A510UVJ3-F1
#
_cell.length_a   1.000
_cell.length_b   1.000
_cell.length_c   1.000
_cell.angle_alpha   90.00
_cell.angle_beta   90.00
_cell.angle_gamma   90.00
#
_symmetry.space_group_name_H-M   'P 1'
#
loop_
_entity.id
_entity.type
_entity.pdbx_description
1 polymer ?
#
loop_
_entity_poly.entity_id
_entity_poly.type
_entity_poly.pdbx_seq_one_letter_code
_entity_poly.pdbx_strand_id
1 'polypeptide(L)'
;MDDTQRASMPSPAELSARVRAAAIRDEAGPAADVERGPVEPGQTGDAAVDEALRVLDGLAERPLTEHVAAFDAVHGALQDRLAEAQG
;
A
#
# COMPACT_ATOMS: atom_id res chain seq x y z
N MET A 1 -12.61 41.29 2.18
CA MET A 1 -11.77 40.56 3.15
C MET A 1 -12.73 39.66 3.90
N ASP A 2 -12.86 38.41 3.44
CA ASP A 2 -13.79 37.43 4.00
C ASP A 2 -12.99 36.41 4.82
N ASP A 3 -13.03 36.59 6.14
CA ASP A 3 -12.24 35.89 7.16
C ASP A 3 -12.77 34.48 7.53
N THR A 4 -13.62 33.87 6.70
CA THR A 4 -14.33 32.60 7.04
C THR A 4 -13.61 31.34 6.54
N GLN A 5 -12.57 31.45 5.71
CA GLN A 5 -11.87 30.29 5.14
C GLN A 5 -10.74 29.74 6.04
N ARG A 6 -10.95 29.76 7.37
CA ARG A 6 -9.98 29.28 8.39
C ARG A 6 -10.54 28.13 9.26
N ALA A 7 -11.49 27.37 8.73
CA ALA A 7 -11.88 26.05 9.23
C ALA A 7 -12.38 25.26 8.01
N SER A 8 -12.02 24.00 7.75
CA SER A 8 -11.82 22.92 8.69
C SER A 8 -11.00 21.85 7.95
N MET A 9 -9.77 21.57 8.41
CA MET A 9 -9.11 20.32 8.02
C MET A 9 -9.85 19.18 8.73
N PRO A 10 -10.15 18.05 8.05
CA PRO A 10 -10.74 16.91 8.71
C PRO A 10 -9.85 16.50 9.88
N SER A 11 -10.48 16.21 11.02
CA SER A 11 -9.73 15.73 12.19
C SER A 11 -9.03 14.40 11.86
N PRO A 12 -7.92 14.07 12.53
CA PRO A 12 -7.23 12.79 12.34
C PRO A 12 -8.13 11.56 12.52
N ALA A 13 -9.16 11.68 13.38
CA ALA A 13 -10.16 10.64 13.61
C ALA A 13 -11.10 10.43 12.41
N GLU A 14 -11.51 11.50 11.72
CA GLU A 14 -12.35 11.42 10.53
C GLU A 14 -11.58 10.87 9.33
N LEU A 15 -10.28 11.21 9.23
CA LEU A 15 -9.40 10.63 8.22
C LEU A 15 -9.25 9.11 8.45
N SER A 16 -9.05 8.69 9.70
CA SER A 16 -8.96 7.28 10.08
C SER A 16 -10.28 6.52 9.82
N ALA A 17 -11.43 7.15 10.07
CA ALA A 17 -12.74 6.56 9.79
C ALA A 17 -12.97 6.35 8.29
N ARG A 18 -12.50 7.27 7.43
CA ARG A 18 -12.62 7.14 5.97
C ARG A 18 -11.77 5.99 5.41
N VAL A 19 -10.54 5.84 5.92
CA VAL A 19 -9.68 4.71 5.55
C VAL A 19 -10.30 3.38 5.99
N ARG A 20 -10.83 3.32 7.23
CA ARG A 20 -11.49 2.11 7.74
C ARG A 20 -12.79 1.78 6.98
N ALA A 21 -13.56 2.79 6.55
CA ALA A 21 -14.77 2.60 5.74
C ALA A 21 -14.47 2.16 4.30
N ALA A 22 -13.30 2.50 3.76
CA ALA A 22 -12.87 2.02 2.43
C ALA A 22 -12.45 0.54 2.46
N ALA A 23 -11.84 0.08 3.55
CA ALA A 23 -11.37 -1.31 3.71
C ALA A 23 -12.50 -2.35 3.85
N ILE A 24 -13.74 -1.95 4.17
CA ILE A 24 -14.87 -2.88 4.38
C ILE A 24 -15.66 -3.17 3.08
N ARG A 25 -15.35 -2.48 1.97
CA ARG A 25 -16.13 -2.59 0.71
C ARG A 25 -15.53 -3.58 -0.31
N ASP A 26 -14.67 -4.49 0.14
CA ASP A 26 -13.94 -5.42 -0.73
C ASP A 26 -14.59 -6.81 -0.85
N GLU A 27 -15.85 -6.99 -0.39
CA GLU A 27 -16.56 -8.25 -0.54
C GLU A 27 -16.97 -8.52 -2.00
N ALA A 28 -16.05 -9.19 -2.71
CA ALA A 28 -16.24 -10.34 -3.59
C ALA A 28 -17.26 -10.23 -4.74
N GLY A 29 -16.78 -9.78 -5.90
CA GLY A 29 -17.29 -10.24 -7.20
C GLY A 29 -16.64 -11.59 -7.59
N PRO A 30 -17.33 -12.48 -8.35
CA PRO A 30 -16.94 -13.87 -8.52
C PRO A 30 -15.64 -14.01 -9.33
N ALA A 31 -14.52 -14.15 -8.64
CA ALA A 31 -13.26 -14.58 -9.22
C ALA A 31 -13.34 -16.08 -9.52
N ALA A 32 -13.12 -16.42 -10.78
CA ALA A 32 -13.03 -17.79 -11.25
C ALA A 32 -11.94 -18.57 -10.48
N ASP A 33 -12.27 -19.82 -10.14
CA ASP A 33 -11.42 -20.87 -9.57
C ASP A 33 -10.05 -20.95 -10.26
N VAL A 34 -9.06 -20.27 -9.68
CA VAL A 34 -7.66 -20.68 -9.76
C VAL A 34 -7.31 -21.08 -8.34
N GLU A 35 -6.88 -22.34 -8.17
CA GLU A 35 -6.46 -22.97 -6.90
C GLU A 35 -5.32 -22.17 -6.26
N ARG A 36 -5.65 -21.03 -5.67
CA ARG A 36 -4.72 -20.15 -4.96
C ARG A 36 -4.73 -20.68 -3.53
N GLY A 37 -3.67 -21.40 -3.16
CA GLY A 37 -3.45 -21.82 -1.76
C GLY A 37 -3.53 -20.63 -0.81
N PRO A 38 -3.76 -20.86 0.50
CA PRO A 38 -4.02 -19.78 1.45
C PRO A 38 -2.85 -18.81 1.45
N VAL A 39 -3.09 -17.60 0.96
CA VAL A 39 -2.14 -16.49 1.03
C VAL A 39 -2.27 -15.91 2.43
N GLU A 40 -1.20 -15.94 3.21
CA GLU A 40 -1.21 -15.35 4.55
C GLU A 40 -1.50 -13.84 4.46
N PRO A 41 -2.22 -13.26 5.43
CA PRO A 41 -2.52 -11.83 5.44
C PRO A 41 -1.22 -11.01 5.38
N GLY A 42 -1.06 -10.19 4.34
CA GLY A 42 0.14 -9.36 4.15
C GLY A 42 1.20 -9.94 3.21
N GLN A 43 0.98 -11.13 2.64
CA GLN A 43 1.84 -11.68 1.58
C GLN A 43 1.14 -11.57 0.22
N THR A 44 1.93 -11.36 -0.82
CA THR A 44 1.46 -11.24 -2.21
C THR A 44 1.42 -12.59 -2.92
N GLY A 45 2.06 -13.61 -2.34
CA GLY A 45 2.20 -14.94 -2.91
C GLY A 45 3.39 -15.06 -3.87
N ASP A 46 4.17 -13.98 -4.05
CA ASP A 46 5.43 -13.99 -4.78
C ASP A 46 6.56 -13.60 -3.83
N ALA A 47 7.47 -14.55 -3.58
CA ALA A 47 8.55 -14.37 -2.62
C ALA A 47 9.50 -13.20 -2.95
N ALA A 48 9.68 -12.88 -4.24
CA ALA A 48 10.52 -11.76 -4.66
C ALA A 48 9.82 -10.41 -4.42
N VAL A 49 8.51 -10.37 -4.65
CA VAL A 49 7.68 -9.19 -4.32
C VAL A 49 7.62 -9.00 -2.81
N ASP A 50 7.43 -10.07 -2.05
CA ASP A 50 7.37 -10.04 -0.59
C ASP A 50 8.71 -9.63 0.04
N GLU A 51 9.85 -10.01 -0.57
CA GLU A 51 11.17 -9.49 -0.20
C GLU A 51 11.31 -7.99 -0.49
N ALA A 52 10.90 -7.54 -1.67
CA ALA A 52 10.97 -6.13 -2.03
C ALA A 52 10.15 -5.26 -1.06
N LEU A 53 8.95 -5.70 -0.69
CA LEU A 53 8.06 -4.95 0.20
C LEU A 53 8.58 -4.83 1.65
N ARG A 54 9.44 -5.74 2.12
CA ARG A 54 10.06 -5.66 3.46
C ARG A 54 10.89 -4.39 3.68
N VAL A 55 11.35 -3.74 2.61
CA VAL A 55 12.04 -2.44 2.69
C VAL A 55 11.14 -1.34 3.29
N LEU A 56 9.83 -1.50 3.21
CA LEU A 56 8.85 -0.56 3.75
C LEU A 56 8.54 -0.78 5.24
N ASP A 57 9.01 -1.88 5.83
CA ASP A 57 8.78 -2.17 7.24
C ASP A 57 9.43 -1.10 8.12
N GLY A 58 8.64 -0.50 9.03
CA GLY A 58 9.10 0.58 9.91
C GLY A 58 9.39 1.90 9.20
N LEU A 59 9.07 2.04 7.91
CA LEU A 59 9.36 3.28 7.16
C LEU A 59 8.67 4.50 7.78
N ALA A 60 7.48 4.33 8.34
CA ALA A 60 6.74 5.39 9.03
C ALA A 60 7.49 6.02 10.22
N GLU A 61 8.44 5.31 10.82
CA GLU A 61 9.25 5.78 11.95
C GLU A 61 10.53 6.50 11.49
N ARG A 62 10.86 6.40 10.19
CA ARG A 62 12.06 7.00 9.58
C ARG A 62 11.78 8.43 9.10
N PRO A 63 12.83 9.27 8.95
CA PRO A 63 12.69 10.61 8.39
C PRO A 63 12.06 10.59 6.99
N LEU A 64 11.19 11.56 6.71
CA LEU A 64 10.47 11.67 5.42
C LEU A 64 11.41 11.73 4.21
N THR A 65 12.60 12.30 4.37
CA THR A 65 13.64 12.35 3.34
C THR A 65 14.11 10.97 2.90
N GLU A 66 14.01 9.96 3.76
CA GLU A 66 14.39 8.58 3.46
C GLU A 66 13.26 7.77 2.80
N HIS A 67 12.01 8.27 2.85
CA HIS A 67 10.85 7.57 2.30
C HIS A 67 10.94 7.45 0.79
N VAL A 68 11.35 8.53 0.11
CA VAL A 68 11.48 8.56 -1.36
C VAL A 68 12.48 7.50 -1.82
N ALA A 69 13.66 7.42 -1.19
CA ALA A 69 14.66 6.42 -1.53
C ALA A 69 14.18 4.98 -1.29
N ALA A 70 13.41 4.75 -0.21
CA ALA A 70 12.81 3.45 0.06
C ALA A 70 11.77 3.07 -1.01
N PHE A 71 10.88 3.99 -1.38
CA PHE A 71 9.88 3.75 -2.43
C PHE A 71 10.51 3.54 -3.80
N ASP A 72 11.55 4.28 -4.16
CA ASP A 72 12.27 4.10 -5.43
C ASP A 72 12.94 2.72 -5.51
N ALA A 73 13.53 2.24 -4.41
CA ALA A 73 14.12 0.90 -4.34
C ALA A 73 13.06 -0.19 -4.54
N VAL A 74 11.89 -0.06 -3.91
CA VAL A 74 10.77 -1.00 -4.09
C VAL A 74 10.26 -0.96 -5.53
N HIS A 75 10.04 0.23 -6.10
CA HIS A 75 9.59 0.34 -7.48
C HIS A 75 10.57 -0.30 -8.47
N GLY A 76 11.87 -0.10 -8.30
CA GLY A 76 12.89 -0.75 -9.12
C GLY A 76 12.81 -2.27 -9.04
N ALA A 77 12.78 -2.83 -7.82
CA ALA A 77 12.69 -4.27 -7.63
C ALA A 77 11.41 -4.89 -8.24
N LEU A 78 10.27 -4.20 -8.13
CA LEU A 78 9.02 -4.64 -8.75
C LEU A 78 9.06 -4.55 -10.28
N GLN A 79 9.71 -3.51 -10.83
CA GLN A 79 9.90 -3.38 -12.28
C GLN A 79 10.79 -4.49 -12.84
N ASP A 80 11.88 -4.82 -12.14
CA ASP A 80 12.76 -5.93 -12.51
C ASP A 80 12.00 -7.25 -12.48
N ARG A 81 11.24 -7.51 -11.40
CA ARG A 81 10.42 -8.71 -11.28
C ARG A 81 9.38 -8.82 -12.39
N LEU A 82 8.77 -7.71 -12.80
CA LEU A 82 7.81 -7.64 -13.89
C LEU A 82 8.48 -7.85 -15.26
N ALA A 83 9.71 -7.38 -15.44
CA ALA A 83 10.48 -7.62 -16.65
C ALA A 83 10.84 -9.11 -16.79
N GLU A 84 11.28 -9.75 -15.70
CA GLU A 84 11.56 -11.19 -15.66
C GLU A 84 10.32 -12.05 -15.92
N ALA A 85 9.14 -11.62 -15.46
CA ALA A 85 7.89 -12.35 -15.70
C ALA A 85 7.40 -12.30 -17.16
N GLN A 86 7.87 -11.32 -17.94
CA GLN A 86 7.42 -11.07 -19.32
C GLN A 86 8.41 -11.53 -20.40
N GLY A 87 9.61 -11.95 -20.00
CA GLY A 87 10.66 -12.47 -20.90
C GLY A 87 10.64 -13.99 -20.99
#